data_AF-A0A439U7W7-F1
#
_entry.id   AF-A0A439U7W7-F1
#
_cell.length_a   1.000
_cell.length_b   1.000
_cell.length_c   1.000
_cell.angle_alpha   90.00
_cell.angle_beta   90.00
_cell.angle_gamma   90.00
#
_symmetry.space_group_name_H-M   'P 1'
#
loop_
_entity.id
_entity.type
_entity.pdbx_description
1 polymer ?
#
loop_
_entity_poly.entity_id
_entity_poly.type
_entity_poly.pdbx_seq_one_letter_code
_entity_poly.pdbx_strand_id
1 'polypeptide(L)'
;MPIRLMIENAKPEELARGIAAAEAVFEGSGLSCEDSMSGMLAIELWDMKGFPESYEPSEEEQAAASVWFLAERAACEACCAGWPEEKVVRHRALAVGPDEPKVKTVNPATWPERKGLYPQIIERLETAVGPDRQLDIDICYVMGWVNEPGTPEEAAEIGLPYLTANLAEVAAITETSLKGWKIEIDQEPCDARIIDLEHDEDDDDRSVAAWRYFDGRIQMDKPPANTAIALTLAAMRLQAITFLDQAW
;
A
#
# COMPACT_ATOMS: atom_id res chain seq x y z
N MET A 1 3.88 4.95 13.52
CA MET A 1 3.02 4.55 12.38
C MET A 1 1.54 4.83 12.68
N PRO A 2 0.67 5.15 11.69
CA PRO A 2 -0.75 5.36 11.99
C PRO A 2 -1.48 4.05 12.30
N ILE A 3 -2.52 4.15 13.14
CA ILE A 3 -3.41 3.05 13.53
C ILE A 3 -4.54 2.95 12.49
N ARG A 4 -4.94 1.72 12.17
CA ARG A 4 -6.05 1.40 11.28
C ARG A 4 -7.03 0.46 11.97
N LEU A 5 -8.30 0.60 11.62
CA LEU A 5 -9.38 -0.28 12.06
C LEU A 5 -10.05 -0.92 10.85
N MET A 6 -10.08 -2.25 10.81
CA MET A 6 -10.63 -3.05 9.72
C MET A 6 -11.93 -3.73 10.16
N ILE A 7 -13.06 -3.08 9.94
CA ILE A 7 -14.39 -3.62 10.25
C ILE A 7 -15.26 -3.51 9.00
N GLU A 8 -15.69 -4.65 8.47
CA GLU A 8 -16.52 -4.70 7.27
C GLU A 8 -17.85 -3.96 7.46
N ASN A 9 -18.27 -3.22 6.43
CA ASN A 9 -19.51 -2.44 6.40
C ASN A 9 -19.56 -1.26 7.38
N ALA A 10 -18.47 -0.94 8.08
CA ALA A 10 -18.38 0.26 8.89
C ALA A 10 -18.29 1.51 8.03
N LYS A 11 -19.04 2.54 8.42
CA LYS A 11 -18.96 3.87 7.82
C LYS A 11 -17.70 4.60 8.28
N PRO A 12 -17.20 5.58 7.51
CA PRO A 12 -16.02 6.36 7.90
C PRO A 12 -16.11 6.98 9.30
N GLU A 13 -17.29 7.47 9.71
CA GLU A 13 -17.46 8.08 11.03
C GLU A 13 -17.47 7.03 12.16
N GLU A 14 -17.82 5.79 11.86
CA GLU A 14 -17.77 4.67 12.81
C GLU A 14 -16.32 4.20 13.00
N LEU A 15 -15.57 4.08 11.90
CA LEU A 15 -14.14 3.77 11.94
C LEU A 15 -13.35 4.84 12.71
N ALA A 16 -13.62 6.13 12.45
CA ALA A 16 -12.96 7.24 13.14
C ALA A 16 -13.19 7.21 14.66
N ARG A 17 -14.41 6.86 15.12
CA ARG A 17 -14.68 6.67 16.56
C ARG A 17 -13.90 5.51 17.15
N GLY A 18 -13.81 4.40 16.43
CA GLY A 18 -13.03 3.24 16.87
C GLY A 18 -11.54 3.56 17.00
N ILE A 19 -10.96 4.23 16.00
CA ILE A 19 -9.55 4.66 16.03
C ILE A 19 -9.29 5.57 17.23
N ALA A 20 -10.13 6.59 17.45
CA ALA A 20 -9.98 7.49 18.59
C ALA A 20 -10.05 6.76 19.94
N ALA A 21 -10.86 5.70 20.04
CA ALA A 21 -10.95 4.88 21.25
C ALA A 21 -9.68 4.05 21.49
N ALA A 22 -9.07 3.47 20.45
CA ALA A 22 -7.77 2.80 20.57
C ALA A 22 -6.66 3.78 20.96
N GLU A 23 -6.60 4.95 20.33
CA GLU A 23 -5.62 6.00 20.65
C GLU A 23 -5.68 6.42 22.13
N ALA A 24 -6.90 6.59 22.66
CA ALA A 24 -7.10 6.90 24.08
C ALA A 24 -6.58 5.80 25.03
N VAL A 25 -6.65 4.53 24.63
CA VAL A 25 -6.08 3.42 25.41
C VAL A 25 -4.56 3.49 25.42
N PHE A 26 -3.93 3.71 24.26
CA PHE A 26 -2.48 3.86 24.18
C PHE A 26 -2.01 5.06 25.01
N GLU A 27 -2.65 6.23 24.85
CA GLU A 27 -2.34 7.43 25.63
C GLU A 27 -2.49 7.20 27.14
N GLY A 28 -3.59 6.57 27.57
CA GLY A 28 -3.85 6.29 28.98
C GLY A 28 -2.90 5.26 29.60
N SER A 29 -2.31 4.38 28.79
CA SER A 29 -1.35 3.37 29.25
C SER A 29 0.08 3.91 29.37
N GLY A 30 0.41 4.98 28.64
CA GLY A 30 1.78 5.47 28.49
C GLY A 30 2.67 4.62 27.58
N LEU A 31 2.17 3.52 27.02
CA LEU A 31 2.87 2.73 26.01
C LEU A 31 2.57 3.25 24.61
N SER A 32 3.57 3.19 23.73
CA SER A 32 3.35 3.49 22.33
C SER A 32 2.55 2.36 21.66
N CYS A 33 1.90 2.71 20.55
CA CYS A 33 1.24 1.74 19.67
C CYS A 33 2.22 0.66 19.17
N GLU A 34 3.46 1.06 18.86
CA GLU A 34 4.51 0.17 18.33
C GLU A 34 5.02 -0.82 19.38
N ASP A 35 5.21 -0.37 20.62
CA ASP A 35 5.57 -1.26 21.74
C ASP A 35 4.45 -2.26 22.02
N SER A 36 3.21 -1.77 22.07
CA SER A 36 2.03 -2.59 22.31
C SER A 36 1.84 -3.66 21.21
N MET A 37 2.02 -3.27 19.95
CA MET A 37 2.00 -4.19 18.81
C MET A 37 3.11 -5.23 18.93
N SER A 38 4.33 -4.81 19.26
CA SER A 38 5.48 -5.72 19.41
C SER A 38 5.21 -6.78 20.47
N GLY A 39 4.63 -6.39 21.61
CA GLY A 39 4.18 -7.33 22.63
C GLY A 39 3.12 -8.30 22.10
N MET A 40 2.11 -7.82 21.38
CA MET A 40 1.09 -8.69 20.77
C MET A 40 1.71 -9.68 19.76
N LEU A 41 2.65 -9.24 18.93
CA LEU A 41 3.35 -10.11 17.98
C LEU A 41 4.19 -11.17 18.69
N ALA A 42 4.81 -10.85 19.83
CA ALA A 42 5.52 -11.84 20.63
C ALA A 42 4.57 -12.95 21.12
N ILE A 43 3.35 -12.59 21.55
CA ILE A 43 2.31 -13.54 21.97
C ILE A 43 1.83 -14.41 20.81
N GLU A 44 1.52 -13.82 19.65
CA GLU A 44 1.07 -14.57 18.46
C GLU A 44 2.19 -15.49 17.93
N LEU A 45 3.45 -15.06 17.98
CA LEU A 45 4.59 -15.90 17.61
C LEU A 45 4.76 -17.08 18.59
N TRP A 46 4.53 -16.85 19.88
CA TRP A 46 4.57 -17.90 20.89
C TRP A 46 3.46 -18.94 20.69
N ASP A 47 2.22 -18.49 20.42
CA ASP A 47 1.08 -19.35 20.07
C ASP A 47 1.35 -20.15 18.79
N MET A 48 1.82 -19.49 17.73
CA MET A 48 2.16 -20.13 16.45
C MET A 48 3.20 -21.26 16.63
N LYS A 49 4.09 -21.13 17.62
CA LYS A 49 5.12 -22.15 17.94
C LYS A 49 4.63 -23.23 18.91
N GLY A 50 3.39 -23.16 19.38
CA GLY A 50 2.81 -24.12 20.33
C GLY A 50 3.24 -23.88 21.77
N PHE A 51 3.45 -22.63 22.16
CA PHE A 51 3.80 -22.19 23.51
C PHE A 51 5.07 -22.83 24.13
N PRO A 52 6.20 -22.94 23.41
CA PRO A 52 7.42 -23.46 24.03
C PRO A 52 7.99 -22.46 25.05
N GLU A 53 8.44 -22.95 26.20
CA GLU A 53 9.01 -22.10 27.28
C GLU A 53 10.15 -21.18 26.77
N SER A 54 10.93 -21.64 25.79
CA SER A 54 12.04 -20.86 25.23
C SER A 54 11.64 -19.64 24.40
N TYR A 55 10.36 -19.53 24.03
CA TYR A 55 9.79 -18.39 23.30
C TYR A 55 8.68 -17.70 24.10
N GLU A 56 8.55 -18.00 25.40
CA GLU A 56 7.60 -17.30 26.26
C GLU A 56 7.95 -15.80 26.30
N PRO A 57 7.00 -14.91 25.95
CA PRO A 57 7.23 -13.48 26.02
C PRO A 57 7.49 -13.04 27.46
N SER A 58 8.37 -12.07 27.62
CA SER A 58 8.67 -11.45 28.91
C SER A 58 7.43 -10.80 29.53
N GLU A 59 7.48 -10.52 30.84
CA GLU A 59 6.39 -9.81 31.53
C GLU A 59 6.10 -8.43 30.90
N GLU A 60 7.14 -7.75 30.40
CA GLU A 60 7.01 -6.46 29.71
C GLU A 60 6.29 -6.63 28.37
N GLU A 61 6.66 -7.63 27.56
CA GLU A 61 5.97 -7.94 26.30
C GLU A 61 4.52 -8.37 26.52
N GLN A 62 4.24 -9.14 27.57
CA GLN A 62 2.88 -9.53 27.96
C GLN A 62 2.04 -8.31 28.40
N ALA A 63 2.63 -7.37 29.14
CA ALA A 63 1.98 -6.13 29.53
C ALA A 63 1.69 -5.24 28.31
N ALA A 64 2.64 -5.13 27.38
CA ALA A 64 2.47 -4.40 26.12
C ALA A 64 1.39 -5.04 25.22
N ALA A 65 1.39 -6.38 25.09
CA ALA A 65 0.35 -7.12 24.39
C ALA A 65 -1.04 -6.87 24.98
N SER A 66 -1.14 -6.82 26.31
CA SER A 66 -2.39 -6.55 27.01
C SER A 66 -2.95 -5.18 26.63
N VAL A 67 -2.09 -4.15 26.51
CA VAL A 67 -2.51 -2.82 26.05
C VAL A 67 -3.03 -2.86 24.62
N TRP A 68 -2.37 -3.60 23.72
CA TRP A 68 -2.87 -3.79 22.35
C TRP A 68 -4.27 -4.42 22.31
N PHE A 69 -4.48 -5.53 23.02
CA PHE A 69 -5.79 -6.19 23.07
C PHE A 69 -6.88 -5.30 23.70
N LEU A 70 -6.52 -4.48 24.69
CA LEU A 70 -7.43 -3.48 25.25
C LEU A 70 -7.80 -2.40 24.23
N ALA A 71 -6.81 -1.90 23.48
CA ALA A 71 -7.03 -0.89 22.45
C ALA A 71 -7.91 -1.43 21.31
N GLU A 72 -7.67 -2.68 20.88
CA GLU A 72 -8.47 -3.34 19.86
C GLU A 72 -9.92 -3.51 20.30
N ARG A 73 -10.13 -3.97 21.54
CA ARG A 73 -11.48 -4.11 22.10
C ARG A 73 -12.20 -2.75 22.16
N ALA A 74 -11.53 -1.72 22.66
CA ALA A 74 -12.09 -0.37 22.73
C ALA A 74 -12.47 0.16 21.34
N ALA A 75 -11.62 -0.07 20.34
CA ALA A 75 -11.91 0.30 18.96
C ALA A 75 -13.13 -0.41 18.38
N CYS A 76 -13.21 -1.73 18.59
CA CYS A 76 -14.35 -2.53 18.14
C CYS A 76 -15.67 -2.07 18.78
N GLU A 77 -15.68 -1.85 20.10
CA GLU A 77 -16.86 -1.41 20.85
C GLU A 77 -17.34 -0.01 20.40
N ALA A 78 -16.42 0.93 20.23
CA ALA A 78 -16.74 2.29 19.81
C ALA A 78 -17.20 2.37 18.34
N CYS A 79 -16.61 1.54 17.47
CA CYS A 79 -16.99 1.45 16.06
C CYS A 79 -18.38 0.84 15.90
N CYS A 80 -18.61 -0.34 16.50
CA CYS A 80 -19.86 -1.09 16.40
C CYS A 80 -20.99 -0.54 17.31
N ALA A 81 -20.82 0.64 17.90
CA ALA A 81 -21.81 1.23 18.79
C ALA A 81 -23.17 1.40 18.08
N GLY A 82 -24.18 0.67 18.55
CA GLY A 82 -25.53 0.66 17.97
C GLY A 82 -25.74 -0.33 16.83
N TRP A 83 -24.78 -1.21 16.54
CA TRP A 83 -24.93 -2.27 15.55
C TRP A 83 -25.78 -3.43 16.09
N PRO A 84 -26.45 -4.19 15.20
CA PRO A 84 -27.01 -5.49 15.54
C PRO A 84 -25.93 -6.44 16.07
N GLU A 85 -26.26 -7.22 17.10
CA GLU A 85 -25.30 -8.10 17.81
C GLU A 85 -24.56 -9.05 16.86
N GLU A 86 -25.24 -9.58 15.86
CA GLU A 86 -24.68 -10.51 14.86
C GLU A 86 -23.65 -9.86 13.93
N LYS A 87 -23.54 -8.52 13.93
CA LYS A 87 -22.57 -7.76 13.13
C LYS A 87 -21.42 -7.20 13.96
N VAL A 88 -21.47 -7.31 15.28
CA VAL A 88 -20.45 -6.74 16.16
C VAL A 88 -19.14 -7.53 16.02
N VAL A 89 -18.09 -6.85 15.59
CA VAL A 89 -16.72 -7.37 15.60
C VAL A 89 -16.15 -7.17 17.00
N ARG A 90 -15.37 -8.13 17.52
CA ARG A 90 -14.86 -8.10 18.91
C ARG A 90 -13.35 -8.28 19.05
N HIS A 91 -12.65 -8.66 18.00
CA HIS A 91 -11.20 -8.92 17.99
C HIS A 91 -10.67 -8.95 16.55
N ARG A 92 -9.34 -8.87 16.41
CA ARG A 92 -8.56 -8.92 15.16
C ARG A 92 -8.98 -7.88 14.13
N ALA A 93 -9.24 -6.66 14.60
CA ALA A 93 -9.66 -5.53 13.76
C ALA A 93 -8.64 -4.38 13.77
N LEU A 94 -7.78 -4.30 14.78
CA LEU A 94 -6.79 -3.24 14.88
C LEU A 94 -5.53 -3.62 14.10
N ALA A 95 -4.98 -2.68 13.36
CA ALA A 95 -3.72 -2.84 12.63
C ALA A 95 -2.90 -1.56 12.71
N VAL A 96 -1.60 -1.67 12.44
CA VAL A 96 -0.76 -0.52 12.09
C VAL A 96 -0.41 -0.58 10.61
N GLY A 97 0.09 0.53 10.09
CA GLY A 97 0.63 0.59 8.74
C GLY A 97 0.06 1.75 7.95
N PRO A 98 0.56 1.97 6.73
CA PRO A 98 0.11 3.08 5.90
C PRO A 98 -1.41 3.00 5.68
N ASP A 99 -2.02 4.17 5.47
CA ASP A 99 -3.43 4.29 5.11
C ASP A 99 -3.82 3.29 4.02
N GLU A 100 -5.12 2.94 3.97
CA GLU A 100 -5.61 2.15 2.85
C GLU A 100 -5.17 2.77 1.52
N PRO A 101 -4.76 1.95 0.53
CA PRO A 101 -4.33 2.44 -0.76
C PRO A 101 -5.37 3.42 -1.32
N LYS A 102 -4.97 4.63 -1.71
CA LYS A 102 -5.90 5.60 -2.32
C LYS A 102 -6.66 4.97 -3.51
N VAL A 103 -5.99 4.12 -4.28
CA VAL A 103 -6.59 3.36 -5.38
C VAL A 103 -7.69 2.39 -4.93
N LYS A 104 -7.61 1.82 -3.72
CA LYS A 104 -8.67 1.00 -3.11
C LYS A 104 -9.87 1.86 -2.72
N THR A 105 -9.61 2.99 -2.06
CA THR A 105 -10.68 3.86 -1.53
C THR A 105 -11.46 4.59 -2.62
N VAL A 106 -10.88 4.80 -3.80
CA VAL A 106 -11.56 5.41 -4.96
C VAL A 106 -12.76 4.59 -5.45
N ASN A 107 -12.65 3.27 -5.50
CA ASN A 107 -13.77 2.39 -5.85
C ASN A 107 -13.60 1.00 -5.21
N PRO A 108 -14.16 0.80 -4.00
CA PRO A 108 -14.01 -0.47 -3.28
C PRO A 108 -14.63 -1.67 -4.00
N ALA A 109 -15.69 -1.45 -4.80
CA ALA A 109 -16.44 -2.53 -5.46
C ALA A 109 -15.62 -3.21 -6.56
N THR A 110 -14.77 -2.47 -7.27
CA THR A 110 -13.93 -2.99 -8.36
C THR A 110 -12.50 -3.28 -7.91
N TRP A 111 -12.14 -2.98 -6.66
CA TRP A 111 -10.77 -3.13 -6.17
C TRP A 111 -10.20 -4.56 -6.31
N PRO A 112 -10.92 -5.65 -5.97
CA PRO A 112 -10.34 -6.99 -6.08
C PRO A 112 -9.92 -7.35 -7.52
N GLU A 113 -10.74 -6.99 -8.50
CA GLU A 113 -10.45 -7.18 -9.92
C GLU A 113 -9.25 -6.33 -10.35
N ARG A 114 -9.29 -5.02 -10.06
CA ARG A 114 -8.20 -4.09 -10.36
C ARG A 114 -6.87 -4.54 -9.75
N LYS A 115 -6.86 -4.98 -8.49
CA LYS A 115 -5.68 -5.53 -7.79
C LYS A 115 -5.09 -6.72 -8.56
N GLY A 116 -5.93 -7.63 -9.07
CA GLY A 116 -5.50 -8.80 -9.83
C GLY A 116 -4.87 -8.50 -11.19
N LEU A 117 -5.10 -7.31 -11.75
CA LEU A 117 -4.58 -6.89 -13.05
C LEU A 117 -3.19 -6.24 -13.00
N TYR A 118 -2.74 -5.75 -11.83
CA TYR A 118 -1.44 -5.10 -11.68
C TYR A 118 -0.27 -5.93 -12.24
N PRO A 119 -0.12 -7.24 -11.93
CA PRO A 119 0.99 -8.04 -12.47
C PRO A 119 0.95 -8.15 -14.00
N GLN A 120 -0.23 -8.28 -14.59
CA GLN A 120 -0.42 -8.41 -16.04
C GLN A 120 -0.08 -7.10 -16.77
N ILE A 121 -0.44 -5.96 -16.19
CA ILE A 121 -0.11 -4.64 -16.74
C ILE A 121 1.39 -4.37 -16.66
N ILE A 122 2.03 -4.76 -15.55
CA ILE A 122 3.49 -4.68 -15.40
C ILE A 122 4.17 -5.52 -16.49
N GLU A 123 3.78 -6.78 -16.68
CA GLU A 123 4.33 -7.65 -17.72
C GLU A 123 4.14 -7.07 -19.14
N ARG A 124 2.99 -6.44 -19.40
CA ARG A 124 2.74 -5.75 -20.68
C ARG A 124 3.62 -4.53 -20.87
N LEU A 125 3.84 -3.73 -19.83
CA LEU A 125 4.77 -2.59 -19.88
C LEU A 125 6.21 -3.06 -20.13
N GLU A 126 6.62 -4.17 -19.51
CA GLU A 126 7.96 -4.76 -19.67
C GLU A 126 8.24 -5.24 -21.10
N THR A 127 7.20 -5.69 -21.81
CA THR A 127 7.31 -6.27 -23.15
C THR A 127 6.83 -5.34 -24.26
N ALA A 128 6.31 -4.16 -23.90
CA ALA A 128 5.87 -3.15 -24.85
C ALA A 128 7.02 -2.71 -25.77
N VAL A 129 6.72 -2.59 -27.07
CA VAL A 129 7.68 -2.17 -28.10
C VAL A 129 7.57 -0.69 -28.46
N GLY A 130 6.65 0.02 -27.82
CA GLY A 130 6.38 1.43 -28.05
C GLY A 130 5.08 1.88 -27.35
N PRO A 131 4.59 3.08 -27.67
CA PRO A 131 3.32 3.58 -27.16
C PRO A 131 2.16 2.61 -27.38
N ASP A 132 1.33 2.40 -26.36
CA ASP A 132 0.15 1.55 -26.39
C ASP A 132 -1.01 2.25 -25.65
N ARG A 133 -1.96 2.75 -26.43
CA ARG A 133 -3.11 3.47 -25.91
C ARG A 133 -4.09 2.58 -25.16
N GLN A 134 -4.20 1.29 -25.52
CA GLN A 134 -5.06 0.37 -24.77
C GLN A 134 -4.45 0.12 -23.39
N LEU A 135 -3.12 -0.04 -23.33
CA LEU A 135 -2.41 -0.19 -22.06
C LEU A 135 -2.53 1.06 -21.17
N ASP A 136 -2.49 2.27 -21.73
CA ASP A 136 -2.74 3.51 -20.97
C ASP A 136 -4.10 3.48 -20.25
N ILE A 137 -5.14 2.99 -20.93
CA ILE A 137 -6.49 2.87 -20.36
C ILE A 137 -6.51 1.85 -19.24
N ASP A 138 -5.90 0.70 -19.46
CA ASP A 138 -5.84 -0.37 -18.47
C ASP A 138 -5.11 0.10 -17.21
N ILE A 139 -4.05 0.90 -17.36
CA ILE A 139 -3.36 1.56 -16.25
C ILE A 139 -4.33 2.52 -15.55
N CYS A 140 -4.99 3.44 -16.27
CA CYS A 140 -5.97 4.35 -15.66
C CYS A 140 -7.09 3.60 -14.91
N TYR A 141 -7.53 2.45 -15.43
CA TYR A 141 -8.52 1.60 -14.79
C TYR A 141 -8.00 1.02 -13.47
N VAL A 142 -6.82 0.37 -13.44
CA VAL A 142 -6.30 -0.19 -12.19
C VAL A 142 -5.96 0.87 -11.16
N MET A 143 -5.53 2.05 -11.63
CA MET A 143 -5.31 3.24 -10.81
C MET A 143 -6.62 3.87 -10.29
N GLY A 144 -7.78 3.39 -10.73
CA GLY A 144 -9.10 3.85 -10.32
C GLY A 144 -9.49 5.21 -10.90
N TRP A 145 -8.78 5.72 -11.89
CA TRP A 145 -9.14 6.99 -12.54
C TRP A 145 -10.37 6.85 -13.44
N VAL A 146 -10.63 5.63 -13.91
CA VAL A 146 -11.87 5.25 -14.59
C VAL A 146 -12.48 4.02 -13.91
N ASN A 147 -13.81 3.90 -14.03
CA ASN A 147 -14.57 2.84 -13.37
C ASN A 147 -14.80 1.60 -14.24
N GLU A 148 -14.54 1.70 -15.54
CA GLU A 148 -14.73 0.62 -16.51
C GLU A 148 -13.56 0.63 -17.51
N PRO A 149 -13.15 -0.54 -18.04
CA PRO A 149 -12.29 -0.59 -19.22
C PRO A 149 -12.96 0.10 -20.41
N GLY A 150 -12.17 0.51 -21.40
CA GLY A 150 -12.70 1.22 -22.56
C GLY A 150 -11.79 1.13 -23.77
N THR A 151 -12.25 1.78 -24.83
CA THR A 151 -11.56 1.89 -26.12
C THR A 151 -10.67 3.13 -26.18
N PRO A 152 -9.64 3.14 -27.07
CA PRO A 152 -8.83 4.32 -27.34
C PRO A 152 -9.64 5.57 -27.69
N GLU A 153 -10.76 5.41 -28.40
CA GLU A 153 -11.65 6.49 -28.80
C GLU A 153 -12.34 7.13 -27.59
N GLU A 154 -12.95 6.32 -26.72
CA GLU A 154 -13.60 6.79 -25.48
C GLU A 154 -12.59 7.48 -24.55
N ALA A 155 -11.39 6.91 -24.44
CA ALA A 155 -10.30 7.47 -23.65
C ALA A 155 -9.86 8.86 -24.15
N ALA A 156 -9.89 9.09 -25.47
CA ALA A 156 -9.59 10.39 -26.04
C ALA A 156 -10.72 11.40 -25.77
N GLU A 157 -11.99 10.98 -25.82
CA GLU A 157 -13.14 11.84 -25.53
C GLU A 157 -13.15 12.36 -24.10
N ILE A 158 -12.75 11.52 -23.13
CA ILE A 158 -12.68 11.90 -21.71
C ILE A 158 -11.31 12.47 -21.30
N GLY A 159 -10.36 12.54 -22.23
CA GLY A 159 -9.05 13.16 -22.01
C GLY A 159 -8.11 12.39 -21.09
N LEU A 160 -8.06 11.05 -21.16
CA LEU A 160 -7.09 10.27 -20.39
C LEU A 160 -5.65 10.58 -20.82
N PRO A 161 -4.67 10.57 -19.88
CA PRO A 161 -3.27 10.85 -20.18
C PRO A 161 -2.61 9.74 -20.99
N TYR A 162 -1.49 10.05 -21.65
CA TYR A 162 -0.70 9.11 -22.46
C TYR A 162 0.49 8.56 -21.67
N LEU A 163 0.25 7.52 -20.87
CA LEU A 163 1.21 6.98 -19.91
C LEU A 163 2.37 6.18 -20.53
N THR A 164 2.20 5.71 -21.76
CA THR A 164 3.22 4.95 -22.53
C THR A 164 3.89 5.79 -23.61
N ALA A 165 3.45 7.04 -23.80
CA ALA A 165 3.88 7.89 -24.93
C ALA A 165 4.34 9.30 -24.54
N ASN A 166 3.83 9.88 -23.46
CA ASN A 166 4.10 11.27 -23.09
C ASN A 166 4.82 11.38 -21.74
N LEU A 167 6.14 11.47 -21.79
CA LEU A 167 6.98 11.60 -20.60
C LEU A 167 6.62 12.81 -19.72
N ALA A 168 6.25 13.94 -20.32
CA ALA A 168 5.94 15.15 -19.56
C ALA A 168 4.66 14.98 -18.73
N GLU A 169 3.64 14.32 -19.28
CA GLU A 169 2.42 13.98 -18.55
C GLU A 169 2.71 12.99 -17.42
N VAL A 170 3.47 11.93 -17.70
CA VAL A 170 3.84 10.92 -16.69
C VAL A 170 4.63 11.57 -15.55
N ALA A 171 5.63 12.40 -15.86
CA ALA A 171 6.44 13.10 -14.86
C ALA A 171 5.57 14.01 -13.97
N ALA A 172 4.74 14.85 -14.57
CA ALA A 172 3.88 15.78 -13.81
C ALA A 172 2.90 15.05 -12.86
N ILE A 173 2.32 13.94 -13.32
CA ILE A 173 1.43 13.11 -12.49
C ILE A 173 2.22 12.44 -11.36
N THR A 174 3.40 11.91 -11.66
CA THR A 174 4.25 11.21 -10.68
C THR A 174 4.73 12.18 -9.59
N GLU A 175 5.21 13.37 -9.95
CA GLU A 175 5.61 14.43 -9.01
C GLU A 175 4.45 14.87 -8.12
N THR A 176 3.25 15.00 -8.69
CA THR A 176 2.06 15.38 -7.93
C THR A 176 1.65 14.30 -6.94
N SER A 177 1.79 13.03 -7.34
CA SER A 177 1.36 11.87 -6.56
C SER A 177 2.36 11.50 -5.46
N LEU A 178 3.66 11.71 -5.68
CA LEU A 178 4.77 11.31 -4.82
C LEU A 178 5.52 12.53 -4.27
N LYS A 179 4.80 13.48 -3.67
CA LYS A 179 5.42 14.63 -3.02
C LYS A 179 6.41 14.17 -1.95
N GLY A 180 7.65 14.67 -2.00
CA GLY A 180 8.74 14.29 -1.10
C GLY A 180 9.69 13.24 -1.68
N TRP A 181 9.31 12.56 -2.76
CA TRP A 181 10.16 11.60 -3.44
C TRP A 181 10.99 12.28 -4.53
N LYS A 182 12.20 11.76 -4.79
CA LYS A 182 13.04 12.22 -5.90
C LYS A 182 12.78 11.35 -7.12
N ILE A 183 12.55 12.00 -8.25
CA ILE A 183 12.40 11.34 -9.55
C ILE A 183 13.66 11.64 -10.37
N GLU A 184 14.30 10.60 -10.88
CA GLU A 184 15.45 10.69 -11.76
C GLU A 184 15.09 10.08 -13.12
N ILE A 185 15.41 10.78 -14.20
CA ILE A 185 15.05 10.42 -15.57
C ILE A 185 16.33 10.47 -16.41
N ASP A 186 16.51 9.50 -17.31
CA ASP A 186 17.63 9.35 -18.24
C ASP A 186 19.01 9.41 -17.54
N GLN A 187 19.17 8.73 -16.40
CA GLN A 187 20.43 8.65 -15.65
C GLN A 187 21.06 7.28 -15.80
N GLU A 188 22.28 7.15 -16.34
CA GLU A 188 22.95 5.83 -16.35
C GLU A 188 23.02 5.24 -14.93
N PRO A 189 22.63 3.97 -14.71
CA PRO A 189 22.28 2.93 -15.69
C PRO A 189 20.77 2.71 -15.93
N CYS A 190 19.90 3.66 -15.57
CA CYS A 190 18.45 3.54 -15.51
C CYS A 190 17.71 4.67 -16.28
N ASP A 191 16.75 4.32 -17.13
CA ASP A 191 15.98 5.34 -17.86
C ASP A 191 15.01 6.13 -16.96
N ALA A 192 14.55 5.54 -15.84
CA ALA A 192 13.77 6.23 -14.82
C ALA A 192 13.89 5.55 -13.44
N ARG A 193 13.88 6.36 -12.37
CA ARG A 193 13.94 5.92 -10.96
C ARG A 193 13.10 6.83 -10.07
N ILE A 194 12.50 6.24 -9.04
CA ILE A 194 11.82 6.94 -7.96
C ILE A 194 12.51 6.57 -6.64
N ILE A 195 12.91 7.56 -5.87
CA ILE A 195 13.74 7.42 -4.66
C ILE A 195 13.01 8.02 -3.48
N ASP A 196 12.88 7.25 -2.40
CA ASP A 196 12.40 7.74 -1.11
C ASP A 196 13.52 8.57 -0.45
N LEU A 197 13.25 9.85 -0.17
CA LEU A 197 14.24 10.75 0.45
C LEU A 197 14.14 10.78 1.98
N GLU A 198 13.08 10.20 2.56
CA GLU A 198 12.79 10.29 4.00
C GLU A 198 13.19 9.03 4.79
N HIS A 199 13.87 8.06 4.16
CA HIS A 199 14.30 6.81 4.81
C HIS A 199 15.78 6.85 5.24
N ASP A 200 16.06 6.51 6.51
CA ASP A 200 17.40 6.32 7.06
C ASP A 200 18.04 5.01 6.56
N GLU A 201 19.38 5.00 6.46
CA GLU A 201 20.22 4.00 5.77
C GLU A 201 20.15 2.54 6.31
N ASP A 202 19.44 2.28 7.42
CA ASP A 202 19.43 1.00 8.13
C ASP A 202 18.23 0.07 7.80
N ASP A 203 17.34 0.47 6.89
CA ASP A 203 16.15 -0.32 6.48
C ASP A 203 16.01 -0.37 4.95
N ASP A 204 15.48 -1.48 4.41
CA ASP A 204 15.54 -1.86 2.99
C ASP A 204 15.28 -0.71 1.98
N ASP A 205 16.22 -0.44 1.06
CA ASP A 205 16.11 0.58 0.00
C ASP A 205 14.77 0.51 -0.74
N ARG A 206 13.88 1.47 -0.48
CA ARG A 206 12.55 1.57 -1.08
C ARG A 206 12.54 2.21 -2.47
N SER A 207 13.72 2.53 -3.02
CA SER A 207 13.80 3.05 -4.37
C SER A 207 13.37 2.00 -5.38
N VAL A 208 12.74 2.47 -6.47
CA VAL A 208 12.24 1.60 -7.52
C VAL A 208 12.79 2.09 -8.86
N ALA A 209 13.32 1.14 -9.62
CA ALA A 209 13.83 1.38 -10.96
C ALA A 209 13.03 0.58 -12.01
N ALA A 210 13.01 1.09 -13.23
CA ALA A 210 12.31 0.45 -14.34
C ALA A 210 13.00 -0.83 -14.84
N TRP A 211 14.33 -0.90 -14.80
CA TRP A 211 15.06 -2.04 -15.38
C TRP A 211 16.22 -2.50 -14.51
N ARG A 212 17.17 -1.63 -14.19
CA ARG A 212 18.37 -1.97 -13.42
C ARG A 212 18.43 -1.14 -12.16
N TYR A 213 18.92 -1.70 -11.06
CA TYR A 213 19.28 -0.95 -9.86
C TYR A 213 20.75 -0.52 -9.90
N PHE A 214 21.10 0.52 -9.14
CA PHE A 214 22.48 1.03 -9.10
C PHE A 214 23.48 0.02 -8.48
N ASP A 215 23.00 -0.86 -7.61
CA ASP A 215 23.78 -1.97 -7.04
C ASP A 215 24.02 -3.13 -8.02
N GLY A 216 23.49 -3.05 -9.23
CA GLY A 216 23.63 -4.06 -10.28
C GLY A 216 22.54 -5.13 -10.28
N ARG A 217 21.57 -5.11 -9.36
CA ARG A 217 20.37 -5.97 -9.44
C ARG A 217 19.54 -5.62 -10.68
N ILE A 218 18.92 -6.63 -11.27
CA ILE A 218 18.21 -6.51 -12.55
C ILE A 218 16.73 -6.91 -12.34
N GLN A 219 15.81 -6.02 -12.73
CA GLN A 219 14.36 -6.28 -12.79
C GLN A 219 13.92 -6.85 -14.15
N MET A 220 14.64 -6.52 -15.22
CA MET A 220 14.31 -6.95 -16.60
C MET A 220 15.58 -7.27 -17.39
N ASP A 221 15.52 -8.10 -18.44
CA ASP A 221 16.73 -8.37 -19.23
C ASP A 221 17.12 -7.24 -20.20
N LYS A 222 16.18 -6.33 -20.51
CA LYS A 222 16.29 -5.28 -21.52
C LYS A 222 15.67 -3.96 -21.04
N PRO A 223 16.06 -2.81 -21.62
CA PRO A 223 15.44 -1.54 -21.29
C PRO A 223 13.98 -1.50 -21.76
N PRO A 224 13.12 -0.74 -21.07
CA PRO A 224 11.81 -0.37 -21.61
C PRO A 224 11.93 0.33 -22.97
N ALA A 225 10.90 0.24 -23.80
CA ALA A 225 10.94 0.79 -25.16
C ALA A 225 11.10 2.32 -25.22
N ASN A 226 10.72 3.04 -24.16
CA ASN A 226 10.97 4.47 -24.01
C ASN A 226 10.92 4.90 -22.53
N THR A 227 11.38 6.11 -22.26
CA THR A 227 11.45 6.71 -20.92
C THR A 227 10.08 6.90 -20.25
N ALA A 228 9.00 7.14 -21.02
CA ALA A 228 7.65 7.26 -20.45
C ALA A 228 7.17 5.92 -19.88
N ILE A 229 7.36 4.83 -20.63
CA ILE A 229 7.11 3.46 -20.16
C ILE A 229 7.98 3.16 -18.95
N ALA A 230 9.26 3.57 -18.96
CA ALA A 230 10.17 3.35 -17.84
C ALA A 230 9.65 4.00 -16.55
N LEU A 231 9.27 5.28 -16.60
CA LEU A 231 8.76 5.99 -15.42
C LEU A 231 7.42 5.43 -14.94
N THR A 232 6.50 5.13 -15.87
CA THR A 232 5.22 4.50 -15.55
C THR A 232 5.41 3.13 -14.88
N LEU A 233 6.36 2.32 -15.39
CA LEU A 233 6.69 1.02 -14.81
C LEU A 233 7.26 1.14 -13.39
N ALA A 234 8.16 2.11 -13.15
CA ALA A 234 8.69 2.37 -11.82
C ALA A 234 7.58 2.79 -10.83
N ALA A 235 6.68 3.69 -11.25
CA ALA A 235 5.55 4.13 -10.43
C ALA A 235 4.57 2.98 -10.13
N MET A 236 4.24 2.17 -11.14
CA MET A 236 3.37 1.00 -11.01
C MET A 236 3.95 -0.04 -10.03
N ARG A 237 5.25 -0.31 -10.11
CA ARG A 237 5.94 -1.23 -9.18
C ARG A 237 5.98 -0.69 -7.76
N LEU A 238 6.28 0.59 -7.57
CA LEU A 238 6.24 1.22 -6.24
C LEU A 238 4.87 1.02 -5.58
N GLN A 239 3.80 1.26 -6.32
CA GLN A 239 2.45 1.03 -5.84
C GLN A 239 2.14 -0.44 -5.58
N ALA A 240 2.56 -1.34 -6.47
CA ALA A 240 2.40 -2.77 -6.27
C ALA A 240 3.06 -3.24 -4.97
N ILE A 241 4.28 -2.78 -4.65
CA ILE A 241 4.98 -3.08 -3.39
C ILE A 241 4.19 -2.57 -2.17
N THR A 242 3.46 -1.47 -2.33
CA THR A 242 2.70 -0.86 -1.22
C THR A 242 1.33 -1.52 -1.01
N PHE A 243 0.75 -2.14 -2.04
CA PHE A 243 -0.68 -2.53 -2.06
C PHE A 243 -0.97 -4.00 -2.33
N LEU A 244 -0.07 -4.71 -3.01
CA LEU A 244 -0.12 -6.16 -3.02
C LEU A 244 0.29 -6.60 -1.62
N ASP A 245 -0.44 -7.56 -1.07
CA ASP A 245 -0.08 -8.11 0.24
C ASP A 245 1.38 -8.54 0.10
N GLN A 246 2.27 -7.87 0.84
CA GLN A 246 3.57 -8.47 1.10
C GLN A 246 3.20 -9.82 1.70
N ALA A 247 3.53 -10.89 0.99
CA ALA A 247 3.37 -12.22 1.53
C ALA A 247 4.34 -12.31 2.72
N TRP A 248 3.84 -11.93 3.90
CA TRP A 248 4.39 -12.34 5.18
C TRP A 248 3.95 -13.78 5.42
#